data_AF-A0A4V3MRD9-F1
#
_entry.id   AF-A0A4V3MRD9-F1
#
_cell.length_a   1.000
_cell.length_b   1.000
_cell.length_c   1.000
_cell.angle_alpha   90.00
_cell.angle_beta   90.00
_cell.angle_gamma   90.00
#
_symmetry.space_group_name_H-M   'P 1'
#
loop_
_entity.id
_entity.type
_entity.pdbx_description
1 polymer ?
#
loop_
_entity_poly.entity_id
_entity_poly.type
_entity_poly.pdbx_seq_one_letter_code
_entity_poly.pdbx_strand_id
1 'polypeptide(L)'
;FKPAEVNALLADLKASAEGFVRSGASGRIVREITAFMRYAGQGWEIPVPLADEPFGDDAVARLKDRFEENYQRFFGRAIEGLDGLESEIVTWSVKAT
;
A
#
# COMPACT_ATOMS: atom_id res chain seq x y z
N PHE A 1 3.50 12.67 -4.67
CA PHE A 1 3.74 11.84 -3.47
C PHE A 1 4.73 12.55 -2.56
N LYS A 2 4.50 12.57 -1.24
CA LYS A 2 5.43 13.19 -0.27
C LYS A 2 5.77 12.16 0.81
N PRO A 3 6.98 11.56 0.78
CA PRO A 3 7.31 10.43 1.66
C PRO A 3 7.09 10.71 3.15
N ALA A 4 7.49 11.90 3.63
CA ALA A 4 7.35 12.27 5.04
C ALA A 4 5.89 12.29 5.51
N GLU A 5 4.98 12.87 4.72
CA GLU A 5 3.55 12.95 5.06
C GLU A 5 2.89 11.56 5.07
N VAL A 6 3.24 10.70 4.10
CA VAL A 6 2.72 9.33 4.02
C VAL A 6 3.27 8.45 5.15
N ASN A 7 4.55 8.61 5.49
CA ASN A 7 5.16 7.89 6.61
C ASN A 7 4.49 8.26 7.94
N ALA A 8 4.17 9.54 8.15
CA ALA A 8 3.44 10.00 9.32
C ALA A 8 2.03 9.38 9.38
N LEU A 9 1.27 9.44 8.27
CA LEU A 9 -0.05 8.81 8.16
C LEU A 9 0.01 7.30 8.50
N LEU A 10 0.97 6.58 7.94
CA LEU A 10 1.13 5.15 8.21
C LEU A 10 1.54 4.88 9.66
N ALA A 11 2.35 5.73 10.27
CA ALA A 11 2.71 5.61 11.68
C ALA A 11 1.47 5.74 12.58
N ASP A 12 0.60 6.71 12.30
CA ASP A 12 -0.65 6.91 13.05
C ASP A 12 -1.61 5.72 12.90
N LEU A 13 -1.77 5.20 11.67
CA LEU A 13 -2.58 4.01 11.41
C LEU A 13 -2.03 2.77 12.13
N LYS A 14 -0.70 2.58 12.14
CA LYS A 14 -0.06 1.48 12.89
C LYS A 14 -0.29 1.60 14.39
N ALA A 15 -0.11 2.80 14.96
CA ALA A 15 -0.33 3.04 16.38
C ALA A 15 -1.79 2.76 16.78
N SER A 16 -2.74 3.21 15.97
CA SER A 16 -4.16 2.94 16.17
C SER A 16 -4.46 1.43 16.12
N ALA A 17 -4.03 0.74 15.06
CA ALA A 17 -4.27 -0.70 14.89
C ALA A 17 -3.62 -1.55 16.00
N GLU A 18 -2.39 -1.24 16.40
CA GLU A 18 -1.73 -1.89 17.53
C GLU A 18 -2.46 -1.66 18.86
N GLY A 19 -2.97 -0.45 19.08
CA GLY A 19 -3.72 -0.09 20.29
C GLY A 19 -4.94 -0.99 20.49
N PHE A 20 -5.66 -1.30 19.41
CA PHE A 20 -6.78 -2.24 19.47
C PHE A 20 -6.34 -3.66 19.84
N VAL A 21 -5.26 -4.18 19.24
CA VAL A 21 -4.81 -5.56 19.47
C VAL A 21 -4.23 -5.73 20.89
N ARG A 22 -3.44 -4.77 21.38
CA ARG A 22 -2.84 -4.84 22.72
C ARG A 22 -3.87 -4.84 23.85
N SER A 23 -5.07 -4.34 23.59
CA SER A 23 -6.16 -4.39 24.57
C SER A 23 -6.66 -5.83 24.84
N GLY A 24 -6.35 -6.78 23.95
CA GLY A 24 -6.82 -8.17 24.03
C GLY A 24 -5.75 -9.27 23.87
N ALA A 25 -4.50 -8.92 23.55
CA ALA A 25 -3.42 -9.89 23.30
C ALA A 25 -2.06 -9.43 23.84
N SER A 26 -1.28 -10.36 24.39
CA SER A 26 0.08 -10.15 24.91
C SER A 26 1.20 -10.67 23.98
N GLY A 27 0.82 -11.16 22.80
CA GLY A 27 1.73 -11.76 21.82
C GLY A 27 2.47 -10.75 20.94
N ARG A 28 3.32 -11.27 20.04
CA ARG A 28 3.96 -10.47 19.01
C ARG A 28 2.91 -9.98 18.02
N ILE A 29 2.87 -8.67 17.80
CA ILE A 29 1.98 -8.06 16.81
C ILE A 29 2.65 -8.08 15.45
N VAL A 30 1.92 -8.55 14.45
CA VAL A 30 2.29 -8.49 13.03
C VAL A 30 1.43 -7.43 12.35
N ARG A 31 2.06 -6.60 11.52
CA ARG A 31 1.40 -5.52 10.78
C ARG A 31 1.40 -5.83 9.29
N GLU A 32 0.24 -5.70 8.67
CA GLU A 32 0.06 -5.84 7.23
C GLU A 32 -0.34 -4.47 6.67
N ILE A 33 0.46 -3.91 5.76
CA ILE A 33 0.21 -2.61 5.14
C ILE A 33 -0.22 -2.84 3.69
N THR A 34 -1.32 -2.23 3.29
CA THR A 34 -1.84 -2.29 1.91
C THR A 34 -2.13 -0.89 1.40
N ALA A 35 -1.60 -0.56 0.22
CA ALA A 35 -2.08 0.57 -0.58
C ALA A 35 -3.11 0.04 -1.58
N PHE A 36 -4.28 0.66 -1.62
CA PHE A 36 -5.27 0.39 -2.66
C PHE A 36 -5.02 1.34 -3.81
N MET A 37 -4.72 0.77 -4.97
CA MET A 37 -4.20 1.51 -6.12
C MET A 37 -4.97 1.20 -7.39
N ARG A 38 -4.99 2.15 -8.32
CA ARG A 38 -5.62 2.00 -9.64
C ARG A 38 -4.92 2.86 -10.68
N TYR A 39 -5.16 2.59 -11.96
CA TYR A 39 -4.86 3.58 -13.00
C TYR A 39 -5.88 4.72 -12.96
N ALA A 40 -5.44 5.93 -13.29
CA ALA A 40 -6.30 7.10 -13.37
C ALA A 40 -7.47 6.85 -14.35
N GLY A 41 -8.68 7.22 -13.92
CA GLY A 41 -9.91 6.97 -14.69
C GLY A 41 -10.48 5.54 -14.58
N GLN A 42 -9.80 4.62 -13.89
CA GLN A 42 -10.30 3.27 -13.65
C GLN A 42 -11.39 3.25 -12.55
N GLY A 43 -12.44 2.45 -12.76
CA GLY A 43 -13.57 2.32 -11.82
C GLY A 43 -13.38 1.34 -10.66
N TRP A 44 -12.24 0.66 -10.59
CA TRP A 44 -11.90 -0.31 -9.55
C TRP A 44 -10.44 -0.15 -9.13
N GLU A 45 -10.08 -0.73 -7.99
CA GLU A 45 -8.73 -0.70 -7.41
C GLU A 45 -8.27 -2.11 -7.06
N ILE A 46 -6.95 -2.28 -6.93
CA ILE A 46 -6.33 -3.52 -6.46
C ILE A 46 -5.57 -3.29 -5.16
N PRO A 47 -5.48 -4.30 -4.30
CA PRO A 47 -4.60 -4.26 -3.15
C PRO A 47 -3.14 -4.41 -3.59
N VAL A 48 -2.28 -3.52 -3.10
CA VAL A 48 -0.82 -3.58 -3.25
C VAL A 48 -0.21 -3.74 -1.86
N PRO A 49 0.21 -4.97 -1.48
CA PRO A 49 0.88 -5.21 -0.20
C PRO A 49 2.25 -4.53 -0.15
N LEU A 50 2.57 -3.94 1.01
CA LEU A 50 3.78 -3.17 1.22
C LEU A 50 4.60 -3.70 2.39
N ALA A 51 5.91 -3.51 2.31
CA ALA A 51 6.80 -3.76 3.44
C ALA A 51 6.53 -2.73 4.56
N ASP A 52 6.68 -3.17 5.80
CA ASP A 52 6.58 -2.31 6.98
C ASP A 52 7.86 -1.51 7.21
N GLU A 53 8.18 -0.67 6.23
CA GLU A 53 9.38 0.15 6.16
C GLU A 53 9.01 1.57 5.74
N PRO A 54 9.75 2.60 6.18
CA PRO A 54 9.50 3.96 5.76
C PRO A 54 9.81 4.14 4.26
N PHE A 55 9.04 5.01 3.61
CA PHE A 55 9.30 5.47 2.25
C PHE A 55 10.46 6.48 2.22
N GLY A 56 11.38 6.28 1.28
CA GLY A 56 12.48 7.21 0.96
C GLY A 56 12.24 8.00 -0.33
N ASP A 57 13.30 8.58 -0.88
CA ASP A 57 13.23 9.40 -2.10
C ASP A 57 12.82 8.60 -3.35
N ASP A 58 13.03 7.28 -3.33
CA ASP A 58 12.68 6.34 -4.39
C ASP A 58 11.23 5.82 -4.30
N ALA A 59 10.43 6.33 -3.35
CA ALA A 59 9.12 5.78 -3.04
C ALA A 59 8.16 5.75 -4.23
N VAL A 60 8.18 6.77 -5.08
CA VAL A 60 7.32 6.84 -6.27
C VAL A 60 7.64 5.70 -7.23
N ALA A 61 8.93 5.47 -7.52
CA ALA A 61 9.36 4.39 -8.41
C ALA A 61 8.98 3.03 -7.81
N ARG A 62 9.30 2.81 -6.53
CA ARG A 62 8.98 1.55 -5.84
C ARG A 62 7.48 1.24 -5.78
N LEU A 63 6.64 2.26 -5.57
CA LEU A 63 5.19 2.09 -5.53
C LEU A 63 4.63 1.78 -6.92
N LYS A 64 5.15 2.44 -7.95
CA LYS A 64 4.77 2.17 -9.34
C LYS A 64 5.12 0.74 -9.73
N ASP A 65 6.36 0.31 -9.50
CA ASP A 65 6.82 -1.04 -9.84
C ASP A 65 5.98 -2.11 -9.12
N ARG A 66 5.74 -1.92 -7.82
CA ARG A 66 4.88 -2.83 -7.04
C ARG A 66 3.44 -2.84 -7.54
N PHE A 67 2.89 -1.69 -7.92
CA PHE A 67 1.55 -1.63 -8.47
C PHE A 67 1.46 -2.43 -9.77
N GLU A 68 2.38 -2.21 -10.71
CA GLU A 68 2.43 -2.92 -11.99
C GLU A 68 2.59 -4.43 -11.79
N GLU A 69 3.49 -4.87 -10.89
CA GLU A 69 3.64 -6.28 -10.54
C GLU A 69 2.35 -6.90 -9.98
N ASN A 70 1.67 -6.22 -9.05
CA ASN A 70 0.43 -6.71 -8.45
C ASN A 70 -0.73 -6.67 -9.45
N TYR A 71 -0.77 -5.67 -10.33
CA TYR A 71 -1.75 -5.57 -11.40
C TYR A 71 -1.63 -6.73 -12.38
N GLN A 72 -0.42 -7.03 -12.85
CA GLN A 72 -0.19 -8.20 -13.71
C GLN A 72 -0.59 -9.53 -13.03
N ARG A 73 -0.25 -9.69 -11.74
CA ARG A 73 -0.65 -10.88 -10.96
C ARG A 73 -2.17 -10.98 -10.82
N PHE A 74 -2.85 -9.87 -10.55
CA PHE A 74 -4.30 -9.84 -10.36
C PHE A 74 -5.05 -10.27 -11.63
N PHE A 75 -4.53 -9.97 -12.83
CA PHE A 75 -5.14 -10.34 -14.11
C PHE A 75 -4.56 -11.59 -14.75
N GLY A 76 -3.53 -12.21 -14.16
CA GLY A 76 -2.93 -13.46 -14.63
C GLY A 76 -2.19 -13.35 -15.97
N ARG A 77 -1.89 -12.14 -16.46
CA ARG A 77 -1.11 -11.90 -17.68
C ARG A 77 -0.50 -10.50 -17.67
N ALA A 78 0.57 -10.33 -18.46
CA ALA A 78 1.00 -9.00 -18.88
C ALA A 78 -0.13 -8.32 -19.65
N ILE A 79 -0.37 -7.04 -19.35
CA ILE A 79 -1.40 -6.24 -20.02
C ILE A 79 -0.68 -5.19 -20.86
N GLU A 80 -0.91 -5.21 -22.17
CA GLU A 80 -0.37 -4.24 -23.10
C GLU A 80 -1.12 -2.91 -23.02
N GLY A 81 -0.44 -1.79 -23.29
CA GLY A 81 -1.06 -0.47 -23.35
C GLY A 81 -1.30 0.20 -22.00
N LEU A 82 -0.66 -0.30 -20.93
CA LEU A 82 -0.62 0.38 -19.62
C LEU A 82 0.53 1.41 -19.51
N ASP A 83 1.45 1.39 -20.48
CA ASP A 83 2.56 2.33 -20.53
C ASP A 83 2.07 3.78 -20.64
N GLY A 84 2.57 4.63 -19.75
CA GLY A 84 2.21 6.05 -19.72
C GLY A 84 0.90 6.36 -18.99
N LEU A 85 0.18 5.36 -18.46
CA LEU A 85 -0.94 5.60 -17.56
C LEU A 85 -0.44 6.00 -16.16
N GLU A 86 -1.05 7.02 -15.59
CA GLU A 86 -0.77 7.43 -14.21
C GLU A 86 -1.47 6.51 -13.22
N SER A 87 -0.75 6.02 -12.21
CA SER A 87 -1.32 5.27 -11.10
C SER A 87 -1.67 6.19 -9.93
N GLU A 88 -2.79 5.93 -9.27
CA GLU A 88 -3.27 6.65 -8.10
C GLU A 88 -3.36 5.72 -6.89
N ILE A 89 -3.07 6.26 -5.71
CA ILE A 89 -3.35 5.59 -4.43
C ILE A 89 -4.66 6.18 -3.92
N VAL A 90 -5.67 5.32 -3.76
CA VAL A 90 -7.01 5.73 -3.31
C VAL A 90 -7.07 5.69 -1.79
N THR A 91 -6.60 4.60 -1.19
CA THR A 91 -6.72 4.34 0.25
C THR A 91 -5.48 3.63 0.79
N TRP A 92 -5.17 3.88 2.06
CA TRP A 92 -4.19 3.12 2.84
C TRP A 92 -4.88 2.30 3.91
N SER A 93 -4.41 1.07 4.12
CA SER A 93 -4.88 0.20 5.19
C SER A 93 -3.72 -0.38 5.98
N VAL A 94 -3.87 -0.42 7.30
CA VAL A 94 -2.98 -1.13 8.21
C VAL A 94 -3.83 -2.07 9.05
N LYS A 95 -3.49 -3.35 9.00
CA LYS A 95 -4.07 -4.37 9.86
C LYS A 95 -3.00 -4.83 10.85
N ALA A 96 -3.38 -4.97 12.11
CA ALA A 96 -2.56 -5.56 13.16
C ALA A 96 -3.22 -6.84 13.67
N THR A 97 -2.42 -7.87 13.93
CA THR A 97 -2.85 -9.17 14.48
C THR A 97 -1.82 -9.71 15.46
#